data_AF-A0A9X8R1A2-F1
#
_entry.id   AF-A0A9X8R1A2-F1
#
_cell.length_a   1.000
_cell.length_b   1.000
_cell.length_c   1.000
_cell.angle_alpha   90.00
_cell.angle_beta   90.00
_cell.angle_gamma   90.00
#
_symmetry.space_group_name_H-M   'P 1'
#
loop_
_entity.id
_entity.type
_entity.pdbx_description
1 polymer ?
#
loop_
_entity_poly.entity_id
_entity_poly.type
_entity_poly.pdbx_seq_one_letter_code
_entity_poly.pdbx_strand_id
1 'polypeptide(L)'
;MNNDLPLKSETPILGTDHTMLEFWQWDFSNILTNNLSGIFAEFLIGTALGCLNQIRVEWDAFDLVYKGMKIEVKSSAYIQAWHKEKYSNISFSIGAKKRI
;
A
#
# COMPACT_ATOMS: atom_id res chain seq x y z
N MET A 1 21.74 13.17 6.39
CA MET A 1 20.35 13.55 6.74
C MET A 1 19.67 12.25 7.14
N ASN A 2 19.01 12.20 8.31
CA ASN A 2 18.22 11.01 8.67
C ASN A 2 17.05 10.93 7.69
N ASN A 3 17.16 10.03 6.71
CA ASN A 3 16.18 9.85 5.63
C ASN A 3 14.95 9.03 6.09
N ASP A 4 14.82 8.77 7.38
CA ASP A 4 13.84 7.84 7.95
C ASP A 4 12.58 8.53 8.50
N LEU A 5 12.51 9.87 8.44
CA LEU A 5 11.34 10.62 8.89
C LEU A 5 10.36 10.82 7.73
N PRO A 6 9.06 10.51 7.91
CA PRO A 6 8.04 10.81 6.91
C PRO A 6 8.00 12.30 6.58
N LEU A 7 7.80 12.61 5.31
CA LEU A 7 7.50 13.98 4.89
C LEU A 7 6.19 14.45 5.56
N LYS A 8 6.11 15.74 5.85
CA LYS A 8 4.87 16.35 6.38
C LYS A 8 3.95 16.75 5.22
N SER A 9 2.64 16.71 5.45
CA SER A 9 1.63 17.09 4.47
C SER A 9 1.82 18.50 3.93
N GLU A 10 2.25 19.43 4.78
CA GLU A 10 2.39 20.86 4.47
C GLU A 10 3.73 21.19 3.79
N THR A 11 4.62 20.20 3.62
CA THR A 11 5.93 20.44 2.98
C THR A 11 5.72 20.93 1.54
N PRO A 12 6.24 22.10 1.16
CA PRO A 12 6.16 22.60 -0.21
C PRO A 12 7.10 21.83 -1.14
N ILE A 13 6.68 21.58 -2.38
CA ILE A 13 7.50 20.96 -3.42
C ILE A 13 8.21 22.07 -4.20
N LEU A 14 9.53 22.17 -4.04
CA LEU A 14 10.35 23.21 -4.67
C LEU A 14 10.18 23.19 -6.20
N GLY A 15 9.89 24.36 -6.78
CA GLY A 15 9.66 24.51 -8.22
C GLY A 15 8.19 24.32 -8.64
N THR A 16 7.27 24.18 -7.70
CA THR A 16 5.81 24.11 -7.94
C THR A 16 5.05 24.93 -6.90
N ASP A 17 3.76 25.17 -7.14
CA ASP A 17 2.84 25.78 -6.16
C ASP A 17 2.11 24.72 -5.31
N HIS A 18 2.64 23.49 -5.25
CA HIS A 18 1.99 22.34 -4.58
C HIS A 18 2.72 21.86 -3.33
N THR A 19 1.98 21.14 -2.50
CA THR A 19 2.40 20.49 -1.27
C THR A 19 2.53 18.98 -1.44
N MET A 20 3.21 18.32 -0.49
CA MET A 20 3.28 16.86 -0.46
C MET A 20 1.89 16.20 -0.35
N LEU A 21 0.94 16.84 0.34
CA LEU A 21 -0.44 16.34 0.40
C LEU A 21 -1.10 16.30 -0.98
N GLU A 22 -0.97 17.36 -1.78
CA GLU A 22 -1.53 17.40 -3.14
C GLU A 22 -0.89 16.35 -4.04
N PHE A 23 0.42 16.14 -3.91
CA PHE A 23 1.11 15.05 -4.61
C PHE A 23 0.57 13.67 -4.21
N TRP A 24 0.41 13.40 -2.91
CA TRP A 24 -0.16 12.13 -2.46
C TRP A 24 -1.61 11.96 -2.89
N GLN A 25 -2.42 13.02 -2.89
CA GLN A 25 -3.78 12.96 -3.41
C GLN A 25 -3.79 12.65 -4.91
N TRP A 26 -2.91 13.28 -5.70
CA TRP A 26 -2.82 12.99 -7.12
C TRP A 26 -2.42 11.53 -7.42
N ASP A 27 -1.44 10.99 -6.70
CA ASP A 27 -0.92 9.63 -6.94
C ASP A 27 -1.81 8.53 -6.33
N PHE A 28 -2.32 8.72 -5.12
CA PHE A 28 -2.99 7.67 -4.33
C PHE A 28 -4.53 7.70 -4.35
N SER A 29 -5.18 8.63 -5.07
CA SER A 29 -6.65 8.73 -5.06
C SER A 29 -7.37 7.57 -5.75
N ASN A 30 -6.75 6.88 -6.71
CA ASN A 30 -7.41 5.83 -7.48
C ASN A 30 -7.14 4.42 -6.89
N ILE A 31 -7.74 4.12 -5.75
CA ILE A 31 -7.57 2.83 -5.05
C ILE A 31 -8.08 1.60 -5.84
N LEU A 32 -8.70 1.78 -7.00
CA LEU A 32 -9.19 0.68 -7.85
C LEU A 32 -8.11 0.13 -8.80
N THR A 33 -6.93 0.73 -8.85
CA THR A 33 -5.79 0.15 -9.57
C THR A 33 -5.20 -1.00 -8.76
N ASN A 34 -4.65 -1.99 -9.45
CA ASN A 34 -4.14 -3.21 -8.81
C ASN A 34 -2.95 -2.93 -7.88
N ASN A 35 -2.09 -1.97 -8.21
CA ASN A 35 -0.97 -1.55 -7.37
C ASN A 35 -1.43 -0.84 -6.09
N LEU A 36 -2.31 0.15 -6.20
CA LEU A 36 -2.76 0.94 -5.04
C LEU A 36 -3.71 0.18 -4.13
N SER A 37 -4.53 -0.73 -4.67
CA SER A 37 -5.41 -1.57 -3.85
C SER A 37 -4.64 -2.52 -2.92
N GLY A 38 -3.44 -2.96 -3.32
CA GLY A 38 -2.52 -3.69 -2.45
C GLY A 38 -2.04 -2.82 -1.28
N ILE A 39 -1.46 -1.66 -1.60
CA ILE A 39 -0.95 -0.70 -0.63
C ILE A 39 -2.05 -0.25 0.35
N PHE A 40 -3.26 -0.02 -0.14
CA PHE A 40 -4.39 0.35 0.70
C PHE A 40 -4.78 -0.76 1.68
N ALA A 41 -4.74 -2.03 1.24
CA ALA A 41 -4.98 -3.16 2.12
C ALA A 41 -3.87 -3.32 3.19
N GLU A 42 -2.60 -3.12 2.81
CA GLU A 42 -1.47 -3.08 3.75
C GLU A 42 -1.72 -2.01 4.83
N PHE A 43 -2.11 -0.79 4.42
CA PHE A 43 -2.39 0.32 5.31
C PHE A 43 -3.54 0.01 6.30
N LEU A 44 -4.63 -0.58 5.82
CA LEU A 44 -5.77 -0.96 6.68
C LEU A 44 -5.39 -2.00 7.72
N ILE A 45 -4.66 -3.05 7.32
CA ILE A 45 -4.21 -4.11 8.22
C ILE A 45 -3.20 -3.55 9.22
N GLY A 46 -2.24 -2.77 8.75
CA GLY A 46 -1.23 -2.13 9.62
C GLY A 46 -1.86 -1.18 10.63
N THR A 47 -2.92 -0.44 10.24
CA THR A 47 -3.70 0.40 11.15
C THR A 47 -4.38 -0.45 12.24
N ALA A 48 -5.04 -1.54 11.85
CA ALA A 48 -5.71 -2.44 12.78
C ALA A 48 -4.74 -3.12 13.76
N LEU A 49 -3.52 -3.41 13.31
CA LEU A 49 -2.46 -4.03 14.12
C LEU A 49 -1.61 -3.01 14.90
N GLY A 50 -1.72 -1.71 14.58
CA GLY A 50 -0.89 -0.66 15.17
C GLY A 50 0.60 -0.78 14.80
N CYS A 51 0.92 -1.16 13.56
CA CYS A 51 2.30 -1.42 13.11
C CYS A 51 2.72 -0.58 11.90
N LEU A 52 2.24 0.67 11.80
CA LEU A 52 2.59 1.64 10.75
C LEU A 52 3.74 2.59 11.16
N ASN A 53 4.58 2.16 12.10
CA ASN A 53 5.60 3.00 12.72
C ASN A 53 6.84 3.21 11.83
N GLN A 54 6.88 2.57 10.67
CA GLN A 54 7.99 2.61 9.73
C GLN A 54 7.49 3.03 8.34
N ILE A 55 8.35 3.69 7.58
CA ILE A 55 8.08 3.99 6.17
C ILE A 55 7.95 2.66 5.42
N ARG A 56 6.91 2.54 4.60
CA ARG A 56 6.72 1.37 3.74
C ARG A 56 7.89 1.25 2.77
N VAL A 57 8.48 0.06 2.69
CA VAL A 57 9.51 -0.27 1.71
C VAL A 57 8.85 -1.03 0.56
N GLU A 58 8.98 -0.50 -0.66
CA GLU A 58 8.51 -1.21 -1.85
C GLU A 58 9.44 -2.40 -2.13
N TRP A 59 8.87 -3.56 -2.48
CA TRP A 59 9.58 -4.81 -2.79
C TRP A 59 10.28 -5.51 -1.60
N ASP A 60 9.82 -5.26 -0.37
CA ASP A 60 10.28 -6.05 0.79
C ASP A 60 9.78 -7.51 0.70
N ALA A 61 10.39 -8.41 1.48
CA ALA A 61 10.06 -9.83 1.51
C ALA A 61 8.73 -10.14 2.24
N PHE A 62 8.11 -9.13 2.83
CA PHE A 62 6.82 -9.15 3.54
C PHE A 62 6.32 -7.70 3.67
N ASP A 63 5.02 -7.51 3.84
CA ASP A 63 4.43 -6.17 3.85
C ASP A 63 4.39 -5.54 5.24
N LEU A 64 4.17 -6.35 6.28
CA LEU A 64 4.05 -5.87 7.67
C LEU A 64 4.76 -6.79 8.67
N VAL A 65 5.14 -6.21 9.81
CA VAL A 65 5.65 -6.96 10.97
C VAL A 65 4.79 -6.65 12.19
N TYR A 66 4.24 -7.70 12.80
CA TYR A 66 3.47 -7.58 14.02
C TYR A 66 3.89 -8.63 15.04
N LYS A 67 4.37 -8.18 16.21
CA LYS A 67 4.86 -9.06 17.29
C LYS A 67 5.90 -10.09 16.82
N GLY A 68 6.81 -9.67 15.93
CA GLY A 68 7.85 -10.53 15.36
C GLY A 68 7.38 -11.46 14.23
N MET A 69 6.10 -11.47 13.88
CA MET A 69 5.57 -12.22 12.74
C MET A 69 5.61 -11.37 11.47
N LYS A 70 6.09 -11.97 10.38
CA LYS A 70 6.06 -11.40 9.03
C LYS A 70 4.71 -11.68 8.40
N ILE A 71 4.09 -10.66 7.81
CA ILE A 71 2.77 -10.74 7.22
C ILE A 71 2.86 -10.35 5.74
N GLU A 72 2.36 -11.23 4.88
CA GLU A 72 2.08 -10.96 3.47
C GLU A 72 0.60 -10.61 3.34
N VAL A 73 0.31 -9.46 2.75
CA VAL A 73 -1.02 -8.95 2.46
C VAL A 73 -1.36 -9.25 1.00
N LYS A 74 -2.57 -9.77 0.78
CA LYS A 74 -3.10 -9.96 -0.58
C LYS A 74 -4.47 -9.34 -0.67
N SER A 75 -4.65 -8.44 -1.62
CA SER A 75 -5.93 -7.82 -1.93
C SER A 75 -6.47 -8.32 -3.27
N SER A 76 -7.78 -8.20 -3.42
CA SER A 76 -8.49 -8.51 -4.66
C SER A 76 -9.78 -7.69 -4.68
N ALA A 77 -10.25 -7.32 -5.88
CA ALA A 77 -11.48 -6.56 -6.03
C ALA A 77 -12.30 -7.09 -7.21
N TYR A 78 -13.63 -7.07 -7.07
CA TYR A 78 -14.55 -7.43 -8.15
C TYR A 78 -14.47 -6.46 -9.33
N ILE A 79 -14.21 -5.19 -9.05
CA ILE A 79 -14.11 -4.10 -10.02
C ILE A 79 -12.68 -3.57 -10.02
N GLN A 80 -12.12 -3.32 -11.19
CA GLN A 80 -10.80 -2.70 -11.34
C GLN A 80 -10.90 -1.46 -12.23
N ALA A 81 -9.98 -0.52 -12.06
CA ALA A 81 -9.99 0.74 -12.81
C ALA A 81 -10.02 0.52 -14.34
N TRP A 82 -9.33 -0.51 -14.82
CA TRP A 82 -9.12 -0.82 -16.24
C TRP A 82 -10.10 -1.87 -16.81
N HIS A 83 -10.87 -2.57 -15.98
CA HIS A 83 -11.82 -3.59 -16.42
C HIS A 83 -13.09 -3.58 -15.56
N LYS A 84 -14.21 -3.18 -16.18
CA LYS A 84 -15.51 -3.00 -15.51
C LYS A 84 -16.66 -3.77 -16.16
N GLU A 85 -16.46 -4.37 -17.33
CA GLU A 85 -17.53 -5.06 -18.08
C GLU A 85 -17.98 -6.35 -17.39
N LYS A 86 -17.07 -7.02 -16.67
CA LYS A 86 -17.35 -8.25 -15.94
C LYS A 86 -16.61 -8.25 -14.60
N TYR A 87 -17.26 -8.75 -13.56
CA TYR A 87 -16.62 -8.92 -12.26
C TYR A 87 -15.50 -9.96 -12.31
N SER A 88 -14.41 -9.64 -11.62
CA SER A 88 -13.31 -10.58 -11.41
C SER A 88 -13.75 -11.77 -10.55
N ASN A 89 -13.31 -12.98 -10.92
CA ASN A 89 -13.39 -14.14 -10.04
C ASN A 89 -12.31 -14.03 -8.97
N ILE A 90 -12.71 -13.85 -7.72
CA ILE A 90 -11.79 -13.66 -6.60
C ILE A 90 -11.19 -15.00 -6.20
N SER A 91 -9.85 -15.06 -6.16
CA SER A 91 -9.12 -16.21 -5.66
C SER A 91 -7.81 -15.75 -5.00
N PHE A 92 -7.39 -16.45 -3.96
CA PHE A 92 -6.15 -16.16 -3.25
C PHE A 92 -5.29 -17.42 -3.16
N SER A 93 -4.03 -17.31 -3.55
CA SER A 93 -3.04 -18.38 -3.33
C SER A 93 -2.40 -18.21 -1.94
N ILE A 94 -3.13 -18.63 -0.91
CA ILE A 94 -2.69 -18.57 0.51
C ILE A 94 -2.33 -19.96 1.09
N GLY A 95 -2.25 -20.98 0.24
CA GLY A 95 -1.80 -22.30 0.65
C GLY A 95 -0.33 -22.31 1.09
N ALA A 96 0.02 -23.25 1.97
CA ALA A 96 1.41 -23.44 2.39
C ALA A 96 2.32 -23.66 1.18
N LYS A 97 3.27 -22.74 0.97
CA LYS A 97 4.26 -22.87 -0.11
C LYS A 97 5.44 -23.69 0.39
N LYS A 98 5.84 -24.71 -0.36
CA LYS A 98 7.11 -25.41 -0.12
C LYS A 98 8.25 -24.42 -0.35
N ARG A 99 9.16 -24.35 0.61
CA ARG A 99 10.43 -23.63 0.45
C ARG A 99 11.28 -24.44 -0.53
N ILE A 100 11.55 -23.88 -1.70
CA ILE A 100 12.50 -24.43 -2.68
C ILE A 100 13.91 -24.10 -2.21
#